data_AF-A0A537W415-F1
#
_entry.id   AF-A0A537W415-F1
#
_cell.length_a   1.000
_cell.length_b   1.000
_cell.length_c   1.000
_cell.angle_alpha   90.00
_cell.angle_beta   90.00
_cell.angle_gamma   90.00
#
_symmetry.space_group_name_H-M   'P 1'
#
loop_
_entity.id
_entity.type
_entity.pdbx_description
1 polymer ?
#
loop_
_entity_poly.entity_id
_entity_poly.type
_entity_poly.pdbx_seq_one_letter_code
_entity_poly.pdbx_strand_id
1 'polypeptide(L)' 'TYKGHDRETATPAVMATLVARADLAEDLVPQFHAAHPAARSLTPQTAPAGMALPLHPGAQRFFKEKGIAR' A
#
# COMPACT_ATOMS: atom_id res chain seq x y z
N THR A 1 14.60 -7.10 15.23
CA THR A 1 15.91 -6.45 15.41
C THR A 1 16.95 -7.26 14.67
N TYR A 2 17.94 -6.61 14.07
CA TYR A 2 19.05 -7.32 13.42
C TYR A 2 20.07 -7.74 14.49
N LYS A 3 20.74 -8.89 14.30
CA LYS A 3 21.75 -9.38 15.25
C LYS A 3 22.88 -8.34 15.39
N GLY A 4 23.19 -7.94 16.62
CA GLY A 4 24.20 -6.91 16.91
C GLY A 4 23.71 -5.46 16.79
N HIS A 5 22.42 -5.25 16.53
CA HIS A 5 21.80 -3.92 16.53
C HIS A 5 20.82 -3.79 17.70
N ASP A 6 21.36 -3.35 18.84
CA ASP A 6 20.64 -3.30 20.11
C ASP A 6 20.12 -1.88 20.44
N ARG A 7 20.36 -0.92 19.54
CA ARG A 7 19.93 0.47 19.66
C ARG A 7 19.12 0.89 18.45
N GLU A 8 18.14 1.77 18.69
CA GLU A 8 17.41 2.41 17.61
C GLU A 8 18.34 3.28 16.76
N THR A 9 18.06 3.32 15.45
CA THR A 9 18.78 4.15 14.48
C THR A 9 17.79 5.09 13.84
N ALA A 10 17.94 6.39 14.11
CA ALA A 10 17.16 7.41 13.44
C ALA A 10 17.58 7.48 11.97
N THR A 11 16.65 7.23 11.05
CA THR A 11 16.87 7.23 9.61
C THR A 11 15.64 7.78 8.90
N PRO A 12 15.80 8.50 7.77
CA PRO A 12 14.67 8.83 6.92
C PRO A 12 14.05 7.55 6.32
N ALA A 13 12.76 7.63 5.98
CA ALA A 13 12.02 6.60 5.28
C ALA A 13 11.01 7.23 4.31
N VAL A 14 10.65 6.47 3.28
CA VAL A 14 9.58 6.81 2.33
C VAL A 14 8.57 5.68 2.29
N MET A 15 7.35 5.97 1.86
CA MET A 15 6.32 4.95 1.70
C MET A 15 6.51 4.20 0.38
N ALA A 16 6.41 2.88 0.44
CA ALA A 16 6.31 2.06 -0.77
C ALA A 16 4.90 2.20 -1.37
N THR A 17 4.83 2.42 -2.68
CA THR A 17 3.56 2.52 -3.42
C THR A 17 3.56 1.50 -4.56
N LEU A 18 2.47 0.75 -4.72
CA LEU A 18 2.28 -0.10 -5.89
C LEU A 18 1.66 0.72 -7.02
N VAL A 19 2.31 0.70 -8.18
CA VAL A 19 1.81 1.35 -9.40
C VAL A 19 1.38 0.29 -10.40
N ALA A 20 0.29 0.56 -11.11
CA ALA A 20 -0.25 -0.25 -12.18
C ALA A 20 -0.39 0.58 -13.46
N ARG A 21 -0.45 -0.10 -14.62
CA ARG A 21 -0.78 0.56 -15.88
C ARG A 21 -2.23 1.05 -15.83
N ALA A 22 -2.52 2.14 -16.54
CA ALA A 22 -3.87 2.72 -16.59
C ALA A 22 -4.89 1.85 -17.34
N ASP A 23 -4.43 0.94 -18.20
CA ASP A 23 -5.24 0.01 -19.00
C ASP A 23 -5.38 -1.38 -18.35
N LEU A 24 -4.92 -1.54 -17.10
CA LEU A 24 -5.04 -2.80 -16.39
C LEU A 24 -6.51 -3.11 -16.09
N ALA A 25 -6.90 -4.38 -16.20
CA ALA A 25 -8.26 -4.80 -15.87
C ALA A 25 -8.61 -4.48 -14.40
N GLU A 26 -9.82 -3.98 -14.16
CA GLU A 26 -10.24 -3.47 -12.84
C GLU A 26 -10.42 -4.57 -11.78
N ASP A 27 -10.58 -5.81 -12.20
CA ASP A 27 -10.87 -6.98 -11.38
C ASP A 27 -9.60 -7.71 -10.90
N LEU A 28 -8.41 -7.25 -11.28
CA LEU A 28 -7.18 -7.84 -10.79
C LEU A 28 -7.01 -7.51 -9.30
N VAL A 29 -7.09 -8.55 -8.45
CA VAL A 29 -6.92 -8.43 -7.00
C VAL A 29 -5.53 -8.95 -6.58
N PRO A 30 -4.60 -8.08 -6.16
CA PRO A 30 -3.33 -8.50 -5.59
C PRO A 30 -3.48 -8.98 -4.13
N GLN A 31 -2.83 -10.11 -3.81
CA GLN A 31 -2.75 -10.66 -2.44
C GLN A 31 -1.49 -10.18 -1.72
N PHE A 32 -1.58 -9.05 -0.99
CA PHE A 32 -0.40 -8.44 -0.37
C PHE A 32 0.06 -9.13 0.93
N HIS A 33 -0.87 -9.45 1.84
CA HIS A 33 -0.50 -9.91 3.18
C HIS A 33 0.24 -11.25 3.20
N ALA A 34 0.03 -12.10 2.19
CA ALA A 34 0.72 -13.37 2.05
C ALA A 34 2.13 -13.21 1.43
N ALA A 35 2.39 -12.12 0.72
CA ALA A 35 3.61 -11.96 -0.06
C ALA A 35 4.83 -11.60 0.79
N HIS A 36 4.66 -10.81 1.85
CA HIS A 36 5.80 -10.34 2.66
C HIS A 36 5.38 -9.90 4.08
N PRO A 37 6.18 -10.15 5.14
CA PRO A 37 5.86 -9.71 6.50
C PRO A 37 5.60 -8.20 6.65
N ALA A 38 6.29 -7.36 5.88
CA ALA A 38 6.08 -5.91 5.87
C ALA A 38 4.66 -5.51 5.42
N ALA A 39 3.97 -6.37 4.65
CA ALA A 39 2.61 -6.11 4.22
C ALA A 39 1.60 -6.15 5.38
N ARG A 40 1.96 -6.66 6.57
CA ARG A 40 1.12 -6.62 7.78
C ARG A 40 0.75 -5.20 8.21
N SER A 41 1.58 -4.22 7.86
CA SER A 41 1.35 -2.80 8.18
C SER A 41 0.42 -2.11 7.18
N LEU A 42 0.07 -2.76 6.07
CA LEU A 42 -0.85 -2.18 5.08
C LEU A 42 -2.27 -2.20 5.64
N THR A 43 -2.88 -1.03 5.75
CA THR A 43 -4.30 -0.91 6.10
C THR A 43 -5.04 -0.20 4.98
N PRO A 44 -6.30 -0.57 4.71
CA PRO A 44 -7.10 0.10 3.70
C PRO A 44 -7.19 1.62 3.93
N GLN A 45 -7.19 2.08 5.19
CA GLN A 45 -7.30 3.50 5.56
C GLN A 45 -6.04 4.31 5.22
N THR A 46 -4.86 3.70 5.34
CA THR A 46 -3.59 4.38 5.09
C THR A 46 -3.14 4.26 3.63
N ALA A 47 -3.64 3.27 2.90
CA ALA A 47 -3.22 2.98 1.53
C ALA A 47 -3.41 4.15 0.54
N PRO A 48 -4.48 4.97 0.58
CA PRO A 48 -4.62 6.12 -0.32
C PRO A 48 -3.78 7.34 0.08
N ALA A 49 -3.20 7.36 1.29
CA ALA A 49 -2.49 8.54 1.79
C ALA A 49 -1.20 8.76 1.00
N GLY A 50 -0.88 10.02 0.71
CA GLY A 50 0.41 10.41 0.11
C GLY A 50 0.64 9.91 -1.32
N MET A 51 -0.40 9.49 -2.05
CA MET A 51 -0.25 9.10 -3.45
C MET A 51 0.03 10.32 -4.34
N ALA A 52 1.13 10.26 -5.10
CA ALA A 52 1.49 11.29 -6.08
C ALA A 52 0.76 11.13 -7.42
N LEU A 53 0.12 9.98 -7.63
CA LEU A 53 -0.58 9.60 -8.87
C LEU A 53 -2.06 9.37 -8.58
N PRO A 54 -2.95 9.55 -9.58
CA PRO A 54 -4.36 9.21 -9.42
C PRO A 54 -4.54 7.70 -9.17
N LEU A 55 -5.61 7.35 -8.45
CA LEU A 55 -5.97 5.95 -8.22
C LEU A 55 -6.43 5.29 -9.52
N HIS A 56 -6.02 4.04 -9.71
CA HIS A 56 -6.57 3.19 -10.76
C HIS A 56 -8.09 2.98 -10.55
N PRO A 57 -8.94 2.89 -11.59
CA PRO A 57 -10.40 2.74 -11.45
C PRO A 57 -10.81 1.57 -10.53
N GLY A 58 -10.17 0.41 -10.68
CA GLY A 58 -10.40 -0.74 -9.80
C GLY A 58 -10.05 -0.47 -8.32
N ALA A 59 -8.96 0.25 -8.06
CA ALA A 59 -8.58 0.63 -6.69
C ALA A 59 -9.56 1.67 -6.10
N GLN A 60 -9.98 2.64 -6.91
CA GLN A 60 -10.99 3.62 -6.50
C GLN A 60 -12.33 2.94 -6.16
N ARG A 61 -12.79 1.99 -6.99
CA ARG A 61 -13.99 1.20 -6.68
C ARG A 61 -13.84 0.46 -5.36
N PHE A 62 -12.73 -0.25 -5.16
CA PHE A 62 -12.45 -0.97 -3.91
C PHE A 62 -12.49 -0.06 -2.68
N PHE A 63 -11.82 1.10 -2.72
CA PHE A 63 -11.82 2.01 -1.58
C PHE A 63 -13.18 2.66 -1.33
N LYS A 64 -13.97 2.92 -2.37
CA LYS A 64 -15.36 3.41 -2.26
C LYS A 64 -16.28 2.38 -1.62
N GLU A 65 -16.25 1.13 -2.09
CA GLU A 65 -17.03 0.03 -1.53
C GLU A 65 -16.71 -0.24 -0.06
N LYS A 66 -15.46 0.04 0.35
CA LYS A 66 -15.01 -0.06 1.75
C LYS A 66 -15.27 1.20 2.58
N GLY A 67 -15.83 2.26 2.00
CA GLY A 67 -16.14 3.51 2.69
C GLY A 67 -14.91 4.36 3.06
N ILE A 68 -13.80 4.19 2.35
CA ILE A 68 -12.49 4.80 2.69
C ILE A 68 -12.20 6.04 1.84
N ALA A 69 -12.57 6.02 0.56
CA ALA A 69 -12.41 7.15 -0.36
C ALA A 69 -13.80 7.63 -0.81
N ARG A 70 -13.99 8.96 -0.91
CA ARG A 70 -15.19 9.59 -1.46
C ARG A 70 -15.11 9.71 -2.99
#